data_AF-A0A0G1JFR8-F1
#
_entry.id   AF-A0A0G1JFR8-F1
#
_cell.length_a   1.000
_cell.length_b   1.000
_cell.length_c   1.000
_cell.angle_alpha   90.00
_cell.angle_beta   90.00
_cell.angle_gamma   90.00
#
_symmetry.space_group_name_H-M   'P 1'
#
loop_
_entity.id
_entity.type
_entity.pdbx_description
1 polymer ?
#
loop_
_entity_poly.entity_id
_entity_poly.type
_entity_poly.pdbx_seq_one_letter_code
_entity_poly.pdbx_strand_id
1 'polypeptide(L)'
;MDESKEGITIQPASAEVPASTDSLPREFREVPGGYVSVFIAVPREKADEYGKEGIKIKNNAMKSKQPVLERIFDEEAGKIGVGVGRTRCIFAYPRNPESIHNRLGFDPRTDILVEAMINSETAMVANAEYYTEAASRLDMGENAAREWAKIYWQEVKPLRQYLAEGHSGSEDDDSDFAFPEVLIPEDIPVTRLRIAKVQPET
;
A
#
# COMPACT_ATOMS: atom_id res chain seq x y z
N MET A 1 26.65 -10.25 59.55
CA MET A 1 25.54 -9.36 59.15
C MET A 1 25.63 -9.27 57.65
N ASP A 2 24.58 -9.77 57.05
CA ASP A 2 24.44 -10.20 55.66
C ASP A 2 23.40 -9.25 55.05
N GLU A 3 23.74 -8.51 54.02
CA GLU A 3 22.80 -7.70 53.24
C GLU A 3 23.13 -7.84 51.75
N SER A 4 22.58 -8.92 51.18
CA SER A 4 21.75 -8.90 49.98
C SER A 4 22.11 -7.90 48.88
N LYS A 5 22.98 -8.31 47.95
CA LYS A 5 22.93 -7.78 46.58
C LYS A 5 21.89 -8.56 45.80
N GLU A 6 20.71 -7.98 45.63
CA GLU A 6 19.67 -8.51 44.75
C GLU A 6 20.22 -8.61 43.32
N GLY A 7 20.18 -9.83 42.78
CA GLY A 7 20.47 -10.09 41.39
C GLY A 7 19.37 -9.48 40.53
N ILE A 8 19.75 -8.58 39.62
CA ILE A 8 18.88 -8.09 38.56
C ILE A 8 18.62 -9.26 37.62
N THR A 9 17.45 -9.88 37.75
CA THR A 9 16.93 -10.82 36.74
C THR A 9 16.52 -10.01 35.52
N ILE A 10 17.40 -9.94 34.52
CA ILE A 10 17.05 -9.45 33.19
C ILE A 10 16.16 -10.52 32.57
N GLN A 11 14.84 -10.30 32.55
CA GLN A 11 13.97 -11.07 31.66
C GLN A 11 14.45 -10.83 30.23
N PRO A 12 14.74 -11.86 29.43
CA PRO A 12 14.99 -11.65 28.01
C PRO A 12 13.75 -10.96 27.44
N ALA A 13 13.96 -9.87 26.69
CA ALA A 13 12.92 -9.28 25.88
C ALA A 13 12.22 -10.42 25.12
N SER A 14 10.91 -10.53 25.27
CA SER A 14 10.10 -11.47 24.50
C SER A 14 10.53 -11.35 23.05
N ALA A 15 11.16 -12.42 22.53
CA ALA A 15 11.46 -12.51 21.11
C ALA A 15 10.15 -12.29 20.38
N GLU A 16 10.09 -11.26 19.53
CA GLU A 16 8.99 -11.06 18.60
C GLU A 16 8.77 -12.39 17.88
N VAL A 17 7.61 -13.00 18.08
CA VAL A 17 7.24 -14.19 17.33
C VAL A 17 7.24 -13.75 15.87
N PRO A 18 8.10 -14.31 15.00
CA PRO A 18 8.11 -13.91 13.61
C PRO A 18 6.71 -14.21 13.06
N ALA A 19 6.07 -13.21 12.45
CA ALA A 19 4.77 -13.44 11.87
C ALA A 19 4.90 -14.53 10.81
N SER A 20 4.17 -15.63 11.00
CA SER A 20 4.14 -16.73 10.05
C SER A 20 3.44 -16.25 8.78
N THR A 21 4.12 -16.40 7.64
CA THR A 21 3.55 -16.18 6.31
C THR A 21 2.94 -17.46 5.74
N ASP A 22 2.90 -18.55 6.52
CA ASP A 22 2.49 -19.88 6.06
C ASP A 22 1.04 -19.93 5.57
N SER A 23 0.20 -18.99 6.00
CA SER A 23 -1.20 -18.86 5.59
C SER A 23 -1.38 -18.19 4.23
N LEU A 24 -0.38 -17.44 3.73
CA LEU A 24 -0.48 -16.76 2.44
C LEU A 24 -0.22 -17.77 1.31
N PRO A 25 -1.04 -17.75 0.25
CA PRO A 25 -0.80 -18.65 -0.88
C PRO A 25 0.57 -18.41 -1.52
N ARG A 26 1.16 -19.48 -2.07
CA ARG A 26 2.43 -19.41 -2.83
C ARG A 26 2.20 -19.30 -4.34
N GLU A 27 1.02 -19.67 -4.78
CA GLU A 27 0.60 -19.65 -6.18
C GLU A 27 -0.78 -19.03 -6.29
N PHE A 28 -1.02 -18.30 -7.38
CA PHE A 28 -2.37 -17.89 -7.73
C PHE A 28 -3.20 -19.10 -8.13
N ARG A 29 -4.49 -19.07 -7.83
CA ARG A 29 -5.46 -19.94 -8.51
C ARG A 29 -5.77 -19.36 -9.90
N GLU A 30 -6.71 -19.97 -10.62
CA GLU A 30 -7.15 -19.49 -11.94
C GLU A 30 -7.42 -17.98 -11.93
N VAL A 31 -6.70 -17.25 -12.81
CA VAL A 31 -6.77 -15.80 -12.91
C VAL A 31 -7.72 -15.43 -14.06
N PRO A 32 -8.77 -14.64 -13.81
CA PRO A 32 -9.65 -14.17 -14.87
C PRO A 32 -8.92 -13.31 -15.91
N GLY A 33 -9.36 -13.37 -17.17
CA GLY A 33 -8.85 -12.48 -18.21
C GLY A 33 -9.06 -11.00 -17.87
N GLY A 34 -8.09 -10.15 -18.21
CA GLY A 34 -8.12 -8.70 -17.89
C GLY A 34 -7.59 -8.33 -16.50
N TYR A 35 -7.09 -9.31 -15.75
CA TYR A 35 -6.45 -9.07 -14.46
C TYR A 35 -4.94 -8.92 -14.62
N VAL A 36 -4.36 -8.00 -13.85
CA VAL A 36 -2.93 -7.71 -13.84
C VAL A 36 -2.37 -7.88 -12.45
N SER A 37 -1.07 -8.16 -12.37
CA SER A 37 -0.35 -8.27 -11.12
C SER A 37 0.02 -6.89 -10.58
N VAL A 38 -0.18 -6.71 -9.27
CA VAL A 38 0.28 -5.56 -8.48
C VAL A 38 0.86 -6.04 -7.16
N PHE A 39 1.55 -5.16 -6.44
CA PHE A 39 2.23 -5.50 -5.20
C PHE A 39 1.67 -4.69 -4.04
N ILE A 40 1.28 -5.38 -2.97
CA ILE A 40 0.72 -4.75 -1.77
C ILE A 40 1.71 -4.98 -0.64
N ALA A 41 2.14 -3.88 -0.01
CA ALA A 41 2.85 -3.96 1.25
C ALA A 41 1.85 -4.30 2.36
N VAL A 42 2.13 -5.39 3.08
CA VAL A 42 1.30 -5.92 4.15
C VAL A 42 2.15 -5.98 5.42
N PRO A 43 1.72 -5.39 6.54
CA PRO A 43 2.41 -5.56 7.81
C PRO A 43 2.45 -7.04 8.20
N ARG A 44 3.62 -7.51 8.64
CA ARG A 44 3.86 -8.92 8.97
C ARG A 44 2.80 -9.49 9.89
N GLU A 45 2.40 -8.76 10.93
CA GLU A 45 1.38 -9.15 11.90
C GLU A 45 -0.03 -9.35 11.31
N LYS A 46 -0.29 -8.83 10.11
CA LYS A 46 -1.55 -8.97 9.36
C LYS A 46 -1.52 -10.09 8.32
N ALA A 47 -0.36 -10.70 8.07
CA ALA A 47 -0.20 -11.75 7.06
C ALA A 47 -1.18 -12.92 7.28
N ASP A 48 -1.35 -13.37 8.54
CA ASP A 48 -2.27 -14.46 8.87
C ASP A 48 -3.74 -14.14 8.59
N GLU A 49 -4.18 -12.93 8.96
CA GLU A 49 -5.54 -12.43 8.69
C GLU A 49 -5.81 -12.40 7.19
N TYR A 50 -4.88 -11.83 6.41
CA TYR A 50 -5.04 -11.68 4.97
C TYR A 50 -4.94 -13.01 4.21
N GLY A 51 -4.14 -13.96 4.69
CA GLY A 51 -4.09 -15.32 4.15
C GLY A 51 -5.39 -16.10 4.35
N LYS A 52 -6.18 -15.76 5.37
CA LYS A 52 -7.47 -16.42 5.68
C LYS A 52 -8.67 -15.74 5.02
N GLU A 53 -8.72 -14.41 5.04
CA GLU A 53 -9.92 -13.64 4.65
C GLU A 53 -9.75 -12.85 3.34
N GLY A 54 -8.52 -12.74 2.85
CA GLY A 54 -8.16 -11.80 1.79
C GLY A 54 -7.97 -10.39 2.35
N ILE A 55 -7.72 -9.43 1.47
CA ILE A 55 -7.55 -8.03 1.85
C ILE A 55 -8.88 -7.32 1.66
N LYS A 56 -9.41 -6.79 2.76
CA LYS A 56 -10.66 -6.02 2.77
C LYS A 56 -10.36 -4.54 2.78
N ILE A 57 -11.11 -3.73 2.03
CA ILE A 57 -10.97 -2.25 2.04
C ILE A 57 -11.02 -1.71 3.47
N LYS A 58 -11.96 -2.23 4.28
CA LYS A 58 -12.11 -1.83 5.68
C LYS A 58 -10.86 -2.10 6.54
N ASN A 59 -10.09 -3.14 6.22
CA ASN A 59 -8.94 -3.61 7.00
C ASN A 59 -7.60 -3.28 6.32
N ASN A 60 -7.59 -2.53 5.21
CA ASN A 60 -6.36 -2.17 4.51
C ASN A 60 -5.40 -1.41 5.45
N ALA A 61 -4.27 -2.03 5.78
CA ALA A 61 -3.31 -1.51 6.75
C ALA A 61 -2.44 -0.37 6.19
N MET A 62 -2.39 -0.23 4.86
CA MET A 62 -1.77 0.90 4.16
C MET A 62 -2.58 2.20 4.27
N LYS A 63 -3.73 2.19 4.98
CA LYS A 63 -4.52 3.40 5.22
C LYS A 63 -3.62 4.51 5.78
N SER A 64 -3.59 5.63 5.09
CA SER A 64 -2.89 6.79 5.60
C SER A 64 -3.49 7.26 6.93
N LYS A 65 -2.59 7.67 7.83
CA LYS A 65 -2.85 7.92 9.25
C LYS A 65 -3.41 9.33 9.53
N GLN A 66 -3.82 10.07 8.50
CA GLN A 66 -4.22 11.48 8.61
C GLN A 66 -5.71 11.70 8.30
N PRO A 67 -6.62 11.62 9.29
CA PRO A 67 -8.07 11.71 9.05
C PRO A 67 -8.52 12.98 8.33
N VAL A 68 -7.88 14.12 8.59
CA VAL A 68 -8.20 15.40 7.93
C VAL A 68 -7.84 15.34 6.45
N LEU A 69 -6.65 14.81 6.13
CA LEU A 69 -6.16 14.70 4.77
C LEU A 69 -7.01 13.71 3.96
N GLU A 70 -7.34 12.56 4.55
CA GLU A 70 -8.23 11.58 3.94
C GLU A 70 -9.62 12.16 3.62
N ARG A 71 -10.19 12.93 4.56
CA ARG A 71 -11.45 13.66 4.32
C ARG A 71 -11.32 14.64 3.15
N ILE A 72 -10.25 15.44 3.11
CA ILE A 72 -10.01 16.40 2.03
C ILE A 72 -9.95 15.67 0.68
N PHE A 73 -9.16 14.59 0.59
CA PHE A 73 -9.03 13.84 -0.66
C PHE A 73 -10.36 13.22 -1.09
N ASP A 74 -11.11 12.60 -0.20
CA ASP A 74 -12.40 12.01 -0.56
C ASP A 74 -13.46 13.05 -0.97
N GLU A 75 -13.46 14.24 -0.34
CA GLU A 75 -14.31 15.36 -0.74
C GLU A 75 -13.99 15.83 -2.16
N GLU A 76 -12.71 16.00 -2.50
CA GLU A 76 -12.30 16.42 -3.84
C GLU A 76 -12.56 15.33 -4.90
N ALA A 77 -12.34 14.06 -4.56
CA ALA A 77 -12.71 12.93 -5.43
C ALA A 77 -14.20 12.96 -5.80
N GLY A 78 -15.07 13.26 -4.81
CA GLY A 78 -16.51 13.38 -4.99
C GLY A 78 -16.93 14.55 -5.89
N LYS A 79 -16.23 15.68 -5.81
CA LYS A 79 -16.49 16.85 -6.67
C LYS A 79 -16.09 16.60 -8.13
N ILE A 80 -15.00 15.87 -8.35
CA ILE A 80 -14.44 15.60 -9.69
C ILE A 80 -15.11 14.38 -10.34
N GLY A 81 -15.66 13.46 -9.55
CA GLY A 81 -16.40 12.29 -10.04
C GLY A 81 -15.52 11.11 -10.43
N VAL A 82 -14.36 10.93 -9.79
CA VAL A 82 -13.35 9.90 -10.11
C VAL A 82 -13.85 8.46 -9.85
N GLY A 83 -14.89 8.28 -9.03
CA GLY A 83 -15.49 6.96 -8.76
C GLY A 83 -14.70 6.08 -7.77
N VAL A 84 -13.52 6.51 -7.32
CA VAL A 84 -12.75 5.92 -6.22
C VAL A 84 -12.40 7.00 -5.18
N GLY A 85 -12.24 6.60 -3.92
CA GLY A 85 -11.77 7.47 -2.83
C GLY A 85 -10.73 6.73 -2.00
N ARG A 86 -9.80 7.47 -1.38
CA ARG A 86 -8.65 6.91 -0.66
C ARG A 86 -9.06 6.09 0.57
N THR A 87 -10.12 6.49 1.27
CA THR A 87 -10.63 5.70 2.41
C THR A 87 -11.41 4.45 1.99
N ARG A 88 -11.72 4.32 0.69
CA ARG A 88 -12.54 3.26 0.11
C ARG A 88 -11.80 2.45 -0.94
N CYS A 89 -10.48 2.35 -0.82
CA CYS A 89 -9.67 1.51 -1.69
C CYS A 89 -8.57 0.74 -0.93
N ILE A 90 -8.02 -0.25 -1.60
CA ILE A 90 -6.76 -0.88 -1.25
C ILE A 90 -5.63 -0.18 -2.02
N PHE A 91 -4.51 0.08 -1.35
CA PHE A 91 -3.33 0.69 -1.95
C PHE A 91 -2.36 -0.41 -2.39
N ALA A 92 -1.81 -0.27 -3.57
CA ALA A 92 -0.81 -1.18 -4.11
C ALA A 92 0.21 -0.42 -4.98
N TYR A 93 1.22 -1.13 -5.46
CA TYR A 93 2.22 -0.65 -6.40
C TYR A 93 2.06 -1.40 -7.71
N PRO A 94 2.19 -0.73 -8.86
CA PRO A 94 2.08 -1.39 -10.16
C PRO A 94 3.26 -2.32 -10.46
N ARG A 95 4.35 -2.18 -9.71
CA ARG A 95 5.61 -2.96 -9.83
C ARG A 95 6.14 -3.28 -8.43
N ASN A 96 7.09 -4.22 -8.35
CA ASN A 96 7.68 -4.59 -7.06
C ASN A 96 8.39 -3.36 -6.46
N PRO A 97 7.98 -2.86 -5.27
CA PRO A 97 8.59 -1.67 -4.68
C PRO A 97 10.03 -1.89 -4.23
N GLU A 98 10.56 -3.11 -4.16
CA GLU A 98 12.01 -3.33 -3.96
C GLU A 98 12.85 -2.71 -5.09
N SER A 99 12.26 -2.50 -6.28
CA SER A 99 12.90 -1.74 -7.37
C SER A 99 12.65 -0.21 -7.29
N ILE A 100 11.89 0.27 -6.30
CA ILE A 100 11.49 1.68 -6.14
C ILE A 100 11.90 2.13 -4.73
N HIS A 101 13.02 2.84 -4.63
CA HIS A 101 13.64 3.18 -3.34
C HIS A 101 12.69 3.95 -2.36
N ASN A 102 12.49 3.38 -1.16
CA ASN A 102 12.20 3.99 0.16
C ASN A 102 11.13 5.09 0.37
N ARG A 103 10.42 5.61 -0.65
CA ARG A 103 9.53 6.77 -0.47
C ARG A 103 8.04 6.45 -0.28
N LEU A 104 7.63 5.21 -0.53
CA LEU A 104 6.21 4.87 -0.67
C LEU A 104 5.58 4.19 0.56
N GLY A 105 6.28 4.14 1.69
CA GLY A 105 5.73 3.62 2.95
C GLY A 105 5.88 2.11 3.17
N PHE A 106 6.55 1.39 2.26
CA PHE A 106 7.02 0.02 2.50
C PHE A 106 8.29 0.03 3.36
N ASP A 107 8.27 -0.66 4.49
CA ASP A 107 9.46 -0.96 5.30
C ASP A 107 9.72 -2.48 5.29
N PRO A 108 10.78 -2.98 4.61
CA PRO A 108 11.03 -4.42 4.49
C PRO A 108 11.28 -5.13 5.83
N ARG A 109 11.54 -4.39 6.91
CA ARG A 109 11.72 -4.94 8.26
C ARG A 109 10.38 -5.32 8.88
N THR A 110 9.33 -4.54 8.65
CA THR A 110 8.01 -4.73 9.27
C THR A 110 6.98 -5.28 8.30
N ASP A 111 7.21 -5.11 7.00
CA ASP A 111 6.26 -5.45 5.96
C ASP A 111 6.74 -6.64 5.14
N ILE A 112 5.78 -7.30 4.49
CA ILE A 112 5.99 -8.29 3.45
C ILE A 112 5.29 -7.82 2.17
N LEU A 113 5.81 -8.24 1.03
CA LEU A 113 5.17 -7.98 -0.25
C LEU A 113 4.29 -9.14 -0.66
N VAL A 114 3.01 -8.82 -0.86
CA VAL A 114 2.01 -9.72 -1.40
C VAL A 114 1.71 -9.30 -2.82
N GLU A 115 1.88 -10.23 -3.76
CA GLU A 115 1.45 -10.02 -5.13
C GLU A 115 -0.04 -10.34 -5.25
N ALA A 116 -0.78 -9.46 -5.91
CA ALA A 116 -2.23 -9.54 -6.04
C ALA A 116 -2.66 -9.41 -7.50
N MET A 117 -3.59 -10.24 -7.93
CA MET A 117 -4.24 -10.12 -9.24
C MET A 117 -5.50 -9.26 -9.14
N ILE A 118 -5.53 -8.16 -9.87
CA ILE A 118 -6.63 -7.18 -9.80
C ILE A 118 -7.17 -6.84 -11.19
N ASN A 119 -8.41 -6.39 -11.25
CA ASN A 119 -9.02 -5.93 -12.49
C ASN A 119 -8.41 -4.57 -12.91
N SER A 120 -7.69 -4.54 -14.03
CA SER A 120 -7.04 -3.31 -14.52
C SER A 120 -8.01 -2.26 -15.07
N GLU A 121 -9.27 -2.62 -15.32
CA GLU A 121 -10.30 -1.70 -15.83
C GLU A 121 -10.90 -0.83 -14.71
N THR A 122 -10.94 -1.34 -13.47
CA THR A 122 -11.55 -0.65 -12.33
C THR A 122 -10.53 -0.03 -11.39
N ALA A 123 -9.29 -0.53 -11.39
CA ALA A 123 -8.21 0.06 -10.63
C ALA A 123 -7.69 1.34 -11.28
N MET A 124 -7.32 2.29 -10.45
CA MET A 124 -6.77 3.59 -10.86
C MET A 124 -5.32 3.72 -10.39
N VAL A 125 -4.55 4.56 -11.06
CA VAL A 125 -3.18 4.91 -10.66
C VAL A 125 -3.12 6.40 -10.42
N ALA A 126 -2.60 6.79 -9.27
CA ALA A 126 -2.31 8.16 -8.88
C ALA A 126 -0.82 8.31 -8.57
N ASN A 127 -0.34 9.55 -8.46
CA ASN A 127 1.01 9.84 -7.96
C ASN A 127 0.95 10.16 -6.46
N ALA A 128 1.60 9.32 -5.64
CA ALA A 128 1.66 9.45 -4.19
C ALA A 128 2.42 10.71 -3.71
N GLU A 129 3.23 11.33 -4.56
CA GLU A 129 3.93 12.57 -4.26
C GLU A 129 2.96 13.71 -3.94
N TYR A 130 1.85 13.84 -4.68
CA TYR A 130 0.85 14.86 -4.39
C TYR A 130 0.16 14.65 -3.03
N TYR A 131 0.04 13.40 -2.57
CA TYR A 131 -0.42 13.12 -1.21
C TYR A 131 0.59 13.59 -0.16
N THR A 132 1.88 13.35 -0.42
CA THR A 132 2.99 13.78 0.45
C THR A 132 3.10 15.31 0.50
N GLU A 133 2.95 15.98 -0.64
CA GLU A 133 2.90 17.44 -0.72
C GLU A 133 1.66 18.00 0.00
N ALA A 134 0.48 17.40 -0.19
CA ALA A 134 -0.71 17.83 0.55
C ALA A 134 -0.53 17.71 2.07
N ALA A 135 0.14 16.64 2.54
CA ALA A 135 0.48 16.45 3.95
C ALA A 135 1.45 17.52 4.47
N SER A 136 2.50 17.86 3.70
CA SER A 136 3.49 18.88 4.10
C SER A 136 2.88 20.28 4.20
N ARG A 137 1.82 20.55 3.42
CA ARG A 137 1.11 21.84 3.39
C ARG A 137 -0.04 21.94 4.37
N LEU A 138 -0.42 20.84 5.04
CA LEU A 138 -1.56 20.85 5.97
C LEU A 138 -1.36 21.83 7.13
N ASP A 139 -0.12 21.99 7.61
CA ASP A 139 0.25 22.96 8.65
C ASP A 139 0.05 24.43 8.20
N MET A 140 0.01 24.67 6.89
CA MET A 140 -0.30 25.98 6.29
C MET A 140 -1.81 26.20 6.10
N GLY A 141 -2.63 25.19 6.37
CA GLY A 141 -4.09 25.21 6.33
C GLY A 141 -4.71 24.25 5.30
N GLU A 142 -5.96 23.84 5.53
CA GLU A 142 -6.67 22.87 4.67
C GLU A 142 -6.77 23.31 3.21
N ASN A 143 -6.86 24.62 2.93
CA ASN A 143 -6.95 25.12 1.55
C ASN A 143 -5.67 24.82 0.76
N ALA A 144 -4.50 24.92 1.39
CA ALA A 144 -3.24 24.58 0.74
C ALA A 144 -3.14 23.07 0.44
N ALA A 145 -3.61 22.22 1.37
CA ALA A 145 -3.70 20.78 1.14
C ALA A 145 -4.72 20.41 0.04
N ARG A 146 -5.84 21.15 -0.06
CA ARG A 146 -6.88 20.93 -1.09
C ARG A 146 -6.39 21.15 -2.51
N GLU A 147 -5.50 22.12 -2.74
CA GLU A 147 -4.92 22.35 -4.06
C GLU A 147 -4.19 21.11 -4.57
N TRP A 148 -3.38 20.49 -3.71
CA TRP A 148 -2.67 19.24 -4.03
C TRP A 148 -3.59 18.04 -4.14
N ALA A 149 -4.62 17.93 -3.29
CA ALA A 149 -5.63 16.89 -3.40
C ALA A 149 -6.39 16.97 -4.74
N LYS A 150 -6.66 18.19 -5.23
CA LYS A 150 -7.27 18.39 -6.54
C LYS A 150 -6.35 17.90 -7.66
N ILE A 151 -5.06 18.25 -7.63
CA ILE A 151 -4.08 17.80 -8.63
C ILE A 151 -3.98 16.27 -8.62
N TYR A 152 -3.86 15.66 -7.44
CA TYR A 152 -3.82 14.20 -7.28
C TYR A 152 -4.96 13.49 -8.02
N TRP A 153 -6.19 14.01 -7.92
CA TRP A 153 -7.35 13.41 -8.58
C TRP A 153 -7.52 13.80 -10.04
N GLN A 154 -6.98 14.95 -10.47
CA GLN A 154 -7.02 15.35 -11.88
C GLN A 154 -6.06 14.52 -12.74
N GLU A 155 -4.92 14.13 -12.17
CA GLU A 155 -3.89 13.35 -12.85
C GLU A 155 -4.13 11.84 -12.80
N VAL A 156 -5.11 11.37 -12.03
CA VAL A 156 -5.40 9.94 -11.91
C VAL A 156 -5.80 9.32 -13.25
N LYS A 157 -5.32 8.10 -13.53
CA LYS A 157 -5.66 7.37 -14.77
C LYS A 157 -5.98 5.89 -14.51
N PRO A 158 -6.76 5.23 -15.38
CA PRO A 158 -6.98 3.79 -15.27
C PRO A 158 -5.68 3.00 -15.32
N LEU A 159 -5.56 1.94 -14.53
CA LEU A 159 -4.35 1.10 -14.47
C LEU A 159 -4.02 0.48 -15.83
N ARG A 160 -5.03 0.04 -16.58
CA ARG A 160 -4.81 -0.48 -17.94
C ARG A 160 -4.12 0.56 -18.84
N GLN A 161 -4.54 1.81 -18.77
CA GLN A 161 -3.95 2.89 -19.55
C GLN A 161 -2.50 3.16 -19.09
N TYR A 162 -2.28 3.27 -17.78
CA TYR A 162 -0.94 3.45 -17.20
C TYR A 162 0.04 2.37 -17.66
N LEU A 163 -0.37 1.09 -17.62
CA LEU A 163 0.47 -0.03 -18.07
C LEU A 163 0.74 -0.02 -19.58
N ALA A 164 -0.23 0.41 -20.40
CA ALA A 164 -0.08 0.49 -21.84
C ALA A 164 0.88 1.60 -22.29
N GLU A 165 0.99 2.68 -21.51
CA GLU A 165 1.93 3.79 -21.76
C GLU A 165 3.39 3.41 -21.48
N GLY A 166 3.65 2.24 -20.87
CA GLY A 166 4.99 1.71 -20.70
C GLY A 166 5.82 2.36 -19.60
N HIS A 167 5.18 3.16 -18.72
CA HIS A 167 5.81 3.83 -17.57
C HIS A 167 6.65 2.85 -16.76
N SER A 168 7.89 3.24 -16.46
CA SER A 168 8.80 2.44 -15.66
C SER A 168 8.49 2.54 -14.18
N GLY A 169 7.84 3.62 -13.74
CA GLY A 169 7.53 3.86 -12.32
C GLY A 169 8.78 3.96 -11.46
N SER A 170 9.87 4.46 -12.05
CA SER A 170 11.18 4.69 -11.41
C SER A 170 11.41 6.18 -11.22
N GLU A 171 12.33 6.59 -10.36
CA GLU A 171 12.70 8.01 -10.22
C GLU A 171 13.29 8.61 -11.51
N ASP A 172 13.84 7.77 -12.39
CA ASP A 172 14.32 8.16 -13.73
C ASP A 172 13.18 8.26 -14.79
N ASP A 173 11.93 8.03 -14.37
CA ASP A 173 10.76 8.21 -15.21
C ASP A 173 10.41 9.71 -15.22
N ASP A 174 10.71 10.39 -16.33
CA ASP A 174 10.36 11.82 -16.55
C ASP A 174 8.84 12.07 -16.63
N SER A 175 8.00 11.07 -16.29
CA SER A 175 6.54 11.20 -16.25
C SER A 175 6.04 11.76 -14.91
N ASP A 176 4.80 12.26 -14.93
CA ASP A 176 4.07 12.72 -13.73
C ASP A 176 3.78 11.58 -12.72
N PHE A 177 4.34 10.38 -12.90
CA PHE A 177 4.13 9.17 -12.10
C PHE A 177 5.44 8.57 -11.55
N ALA A 178 6.41 9.42 -11.20
CA ALA A 178 7.64 8.98 -10.52
C ALA A 178 7.37 8.13 -9.25
N PHE A 179 6.22 8.34 -8.59
CA PHE A 179 5.79 7.60 -7.39
C PHE A 179 4.37 7.02 -7.56
N PRO A 180 4.19 5.96 -8.38
CA PRO A 180 2.87 5.47 -8.73
C PRO A 180 2.24 4.66 -7.58
N GLU A 181 0.99 4.97 -7.26
CA GLU A 181 0.16 4.27 -6.29
C GLU A 181 -1.12 3.79 -6.96
N VAL A 182 -1.38 2.49 -6.88
CA VAL A 182 -2.59 1.86 -7.42
C VAL A 182 -3.70 1.90 -6.37
N LEU A 183 -4.87 2.38 -6.77
CA LEU A 183 -6.09 2.46 -5.99
C LEU A 183 -7.06 1.37 -6.47
N ILE A 184 -7.34 0.39 -5.61
CA ILE A 184 -8.19 -0.77 -5.93
C ILE A 184 -9.53 -0.60 -5.19
N PRO A 185 -10.65 -0.33 -5.90
CA PRO A 185 -11.94 0.00 -5.28
C PRO A 185 -12.75 -1.23 -4.83
N GLU A 186 -12.13 -2.39 -4.68
CA GLU A 186 -12.78 -3.64 -4.31
C GLU A 186 -11.95 -4.47 -3.33
N ASP A 187 -12.60 -5.39 -2.61
CA ASP A 187 -11.92 -6.39 -1.79
C ASP A 187 -11.15 -7.39 -2.66
N ILE A 188 -9.99 -7.86 -2.17
CA ILE A 188 -9.18 -8.88 -2.84
C ILE A 188 -9.31 -10.22 -2.08
N PRO A 189 -9.96 -11.24 -2.64
CA PRO A 189 -10.06 -12.56 -2.04
C PRO A 189 -8.70 -13.27 -2.02
N VAL A 190 -8.52 -14.18 -1.07
CA VAL A 190 -7.31 -15.02 -0.91
C VAL A 190 -6.87 -15.68 -2.21
N THR A 191 -7.81 -16.12 -3.05
CA THR A 191 -7.52 -16.80 -4.33
C THR A 191 -6.76 -15.95 -5.33
N ARG A 192 -6.74 -14.62 -5.15
CA ARG A 192 -6.03 -13.64 -5.98
C ARG A 192 -4.77 -13.10 -5.32
N LEU A 193 -4.33 -13.66 -4.20
CA LEU A 193 -3.13 -13.24 -3.47
C LEU A 193 -2.07 -14.32 -3.52
N ARG A 194 -0.80 -13.92 -3.51
CA ARG A 194 0.32 -14.79 -3.15
C ARG A 194 1.43 -13.98 -2.49
N ILE A 195 2.28 -14.62 -1.69
CA ILE A 195 3.55 -13.98 -1.31
C ILE A 195 4.32 -13.71 -2.60
N ALA A 196 4.75 -12.46 -2.82
CA ALA A 196 5.73 -12.18 -3.87
C ALA A 196 6.95 -13.06 -3.57
N LYS A 197 7.58 -13.68 -4.59
CA LYS A 197 8.79 -14.48 -4.35
C LYS A 197 9.86 -13.59 -3.72
N VAL A 198 9.93 -13.60 -2.40
CA VAL A 198 11.03 -13.04 -1.63
C VAL A 198 12.25 -13.82 -2.08
N GLN A 199 13.29 -13.11 -2.53
CA GLN A 199 14.58 -13.71 -2.83
C GLN A 199 15.06 -14.59 -1.65
N PRO A 200 15.86 -15.64 -1.92
CA PRO A 200 16.02 -16.76 -1.00
C PRO A 200 16.54 -16.33 0.37
N GLU A 201 16.08 -17.04 1.40
CA GLU A 201 16.64 -16.99 2.74
C GLU A 201 18.16 -17.17 2.66
N THR A 202 18.92 -16.19 3.14
CA THR A 202 20.37 -16.32 3.41
C THR A 202 20.62 -16.97 4.76
#